data_AF-A0A3Q8IB35-F1
#
_entry.id   AF-A0A3Q8IB35-F1
#
_cell.length_a   1.000
_cell.length_b   1.000
_cell.length_c   1.000
_cell.angle_alpha   90.00
_cell.angle_beta   90.00
_cell.angle_gamma   90.00
#
_symmetry.space_group_name_H-M   'P 1'
#
loop_
_entity.id
_entity.type
_entity.pdbx_description
1 polymer ?
#
loop_
_entity_poly.entity_id
_entity_poly.type
_entity_poly.pdbx_seq_one_letter_code
_entity_poly.pdbx_strand_id
1 'polypeptide(L)'
;MLAEPKSSVIRGDRKHITSKFTDGSELVEEYDVVTDSLLLRKRRTRNALGGFSEWSIEVGTEAPSRNLDRALIAESSGSPVVVRQDTKESYVVRIRNLPYPKDVFSVAVEREDGDSVGKIVVRTSNRKYFKRLAIPDLERARIPLESAHLSYDVQHQTLIIQYKKPLSVLTAEAAARKERASMPSKRVDDSSPDCKQQ
;
A
#
# COMPACT_ATOMS: atom_id res chain seq x y z
N MET A 1 -14.75 5.23 -11.35
CA MET A 1 -14.44 6.59 -11.85
C MET A 1 -14.29 7.52 -10.64
N LEU A 2 -13.68 8.70 -10.80
CA LEU A 2 -13.68 9.71 -9.74
C LEU A 2 -15.05 10.38 -9.65
N ALA A 3 -15.53 10.62 -8.43
CA ALA A 3 -16.77 11.35 -8.17
C ALA A 3 -16.56 12.87 -8.19
N GLU A 4 -15.36 13.32 -7.82
CA GLU A 4 -14.95 14.73 -7.79
C GLU A 4 -13.48 14.83 -8.23
N PRO A 5 -13.03 16.02 -8.66
CA PRO A 5 -11.61 16.26 -8.90
C PRO A 5 -10.77 15.92 -7.66
N LYS A 6 -9.59 15.33 -7.88
CA LYS A 6 -8.65 15.07 -6.78
C LYS A 6 -8.31 16.38 -6.07
N SER A 7 -8.26 16.35 -4.75
CA SER A 7 -7.79 17.49 -3.96
C SER A 7 -6.36 17.25 -3.49
N SER A 8 -5.59 18.33 -3.35
CA SER A 8 -4.20 18.26 -2.89
C SER A 8 -3.85 19.32 -1.86
N VAL A 9 -3.16 18.88 -0.81
CA VAL A 9 -2.67 19.72 0.29
C VAL A 9 -1.23 19.34 0.59
N ILE A 10 -0.37 20.33 0.83
CA ILE A 10 0.99 20.09 1.35
C ILE A 10 0.99 20.38 2.84
N ARG A 11 1.45 19.39 3.64
CA ARG A 11 1.69 19.52 5.09
C ARG A 11 3.14 19.11 5.35
N GLY A 12 3.95 20.03 5.86
CA GLY A 12 5.39 19.82 6.02
C GLY A 12 6.09 19.47 4.70
N ASP A 13 6.70 18.29 4.66
CA ASP A 13 7.42 17.69 3.53
C ASP A 13 6.58 16.68 2.73
N ARG A 14 5.26 16.58 3.01
CA ARG A 14 4.36 15.62 2.37
C ARG A 14 3.24 16.28 1.59
N LYS A 15 3.10 15.87 0.32
CA LYS A 15 1.95 16.17 -0.53
C LYS A 15 0.88 15.10 -0.33
N HIS A 16 -0.24 15.51 0.25
CA HIS A 16 -1.42 14.67 0.44
C HIS A 16 -2.35 14.85 -0.76
N ILE A 17 -2.83 13.74 -1.29
CA ILE A 17 -3.81 13.71 -2.37
C ILE A 17 -5.00 12.86 -1.95
N THR A 18 -6.18 13.44 -1.99
CA THR A 18 -7.44 12.74 -1.69
C THR A 18 -8.21 12.53 -2.98
N SER A 19 -8.56 11.27 -3.24
CA SER A 19 -9.40 10.86 -4.36
C SER A 19 -10.69 10.24 -3.82
N LYS A 20 -11.84 10.75 -4.26
CA LYS A 20 -13.14 10.13 -3.98
C LYS A 20 -13.72 9.53 -5.25
N PHE A 21 -14.26 8.33 -5.14
CA PHE A 21 -14.73 7.54 -6.27
C PHE A 21 -16.25 7.45 -6.30
N THR A 22 -16.79 7.15 -7.48
CA THR A 22 -18.24 7.04 -7.73
C THR A 22 -18.91 5.88 -6.97
N ASP A 23 -18.14 4.88 -6.56
CA ASP A 23 -18.59 3.78 -5.69
C ASP A 23 -18.62 4.17 -4.20
N GLY A 24 -18.35 5.45 -3.89
CA GLY A 24 -18.28 5.96 -2.52
C GLY A 24 -16.99 5.60 -1.78
N SER A 25 -16.03 4.92 -2.43
CA SER A 25 -14.73 4.68 -1.84
C SER A 25 -13.86 5.93 -1.83
N GLU A 26 -12.91 5.97 -0.91
CA GLU A 26 -11.94 7.06 -0.79
C GLU A 26 -10.52 6.52 -0.71
N LEU A 27 -9.58 7.26 -1.30
CA LEU A 27 -8.16 6.95 -1.30
C LEU A 27 -7.40 8.21 -0.87
N VAL A 28 -6.48 8.04 0.07
CA VAL A 28 -5.53 9.08 0.48
C VAL A 28 -4.13 8.57 0.19
N GLU A 29 -3.37 9.39 -0.52
CA GLU A 29 -1.98 9.13 -0.87
C GLU A 29 -1.09 10.26 -0.33
N GLU A 30 0.01 9.89 0.30
CA GLU A 30 1.06 10.81 0.75
C GLU A 30 2.31 10.59 -0.09
N TYR A 31 2.81 11.68 -0.67
CA TYR A 31 4.03 11.68 -1.45
C TYR A 31 5.06 12.60 -0.82
N ASP A 32 6.32 12.21 -0.89
CA ASP A 32 7.43 13.09 -0.58
C ASP A 32 7.48 14.25 -1.58
N VAL A 33 7.55 15.50 -1.10
CA VAL A 33 7.49 16.69 -1.99
C VAL A 33 8.72 16.85 -2.87
N VAL A 34 9.85 16.24 -2.53
CA VAL A 34 11.12 16.39 -3.25
C VAL A 34 11.31 15.27 -4.27
N THR A 35 11.19 14.02 -3.81
CA THR A 35 11.47 12.81 -4.59
C THR A 35 10.24 12.27 -5.32
N ASP A 36 9.04 12.76 -4.98
CA ASP A 36 7.77 12.26 -5.53
C ASP A 36 7.50 10.78 -5.20
N SER A 37 8.20 10.23 -4.20
CA SER A 37 8.04 8.84 -3.76
C SER A 37 6.74 8.68 -2.98
N LEU A 38 5.97 7.61 -3.26
CA LEU A 38 4.77 7.27 -2.50
C LEU A 38 5.17 6.77 -1.11
N LEU A 39 4.84 7.54 -0.07
CA LEU A 39 5.16 7.25 1.32
C LEU A 39 4.04 6.47 2.01
N LEU A 40 2.79 6.84 1.75
CA LEU A 40 1.61 6.20 2.32
C LEU A 40 0.51 6.14 1.28
N ARG A 41 -0.21 5.02 1.23
CA ARG A 41 -1.50 4.91 0.57
C ARG A 41 -2.46 4.18 1.47
N LYS A 42 -3.62 4.79 1.72
CA LYS A 42 -4.71 4.16 2.44
C LYS A 42 -6.03 4.33 1.73
N ARG A 43 -6.89 3.32 1.82
CA ARG A 43 -8.18 3.27 1.16
C ARG A 43 -9.27 2.92 2.17
N ARG A 44 -10.47 3.44 1.98
CA ARG A 44 -11.68 2.98 2.68
C ARG A 44 -12.82 2.84 1.69
N THR A 45 -13.75 1.96 1.99
CA THR A 45 -14.91 1.68 1.13
C THR A 45 -16.20 2.01 1.86
N ARG A 46 -17.21 2.45 1.12
CA ARG A 46 -18.56 2.57 1.67
C ARG A 46 -19.20 1.19 1.73
N ASN A 47 -19.77 0.84 2.88
CA ASN A 47 -20.47 -0.42 3.08
C ASN A 47 -21.93 -0.33 2.58
N ALA A 48 -22.62 -1.47 2.50
CA ALA A 48 -24.00 -1.54 2.00
C ALA A 48 -25.01 -0.73 2.84
N LEU A 49 -24.69 -0.45 4.10
CA LEU A 49 -25.50 0.34 5.03
C LEU A 49 -25.18 1.85 4.97
N GLY A 50 -24.29 2.28 4.06
CA GLY A 50 -23.92 3.67 3.86
C GLY A 50 -22.83 4.20 4.81
N GLY A 51 -22.33 3.40 5.74
CA GLY A 51 -21.17 3.72 6.58
C GLY A 51 -19.84 3.50 5.85
N PHE A 52 -18.75 4.05 6.38
CA PHE A 52 -17.40 3.80 5.86
C PHE A 52 -16.72 2.66 6.61
N SER A 53 -15.96 1.83 5.90
CA SER A 53 -15.01 0.92 6.51
C SER A 53 -13.89 1.68 7.23
N GLU A 54 -13.17 0.98 8.09
CA GLU A 54 -11.87 1.47 8.54
C GLU A 54 -10.91 1.66 7.36
N TRP A 55 -9.92 2.53 7.55
CA TRP A 55 -8.86 2.74 6.58
C TRP A 55 -7.97 1.51 6.51
N SER A 56 -7.81 0.93 5.33
CA SER A 56 -6.81 -0.08 5.04
C SER A 56 -5.57 0.56 4.44
N ILE A 57 -4.40 0.31 5.04
CA ILE A 57 -3.12 0.77 4.51
C ILE A 57 -2.68 -0.20 3.42
N GLU A 58 -2.55 0.30 2.19
CA GLU A 58 -2.05 -0.48 1.05
C GLU A 58 -0.53 -0.34 0.87
N VAL A 59 0.01 0.86 1.13
CA VAL A 59 1.44 1.17 1.00
C VAL A 59 1.87 2.03 2.19
N GLY A 60 3.07 1.80 2.69
CA GLY A 60 3.66 2.53 3.80
C GLY A 60 3.24 2.00 5.16
N THR A 61 3.43 2.84 6.16
CA THR A 61 3.01 2.59 7.55
C THR A 61 2.65 3.92 8.16
N GLU A 62 1.52 4.00 8.86
CA GLU A 62 1.18 5.19 9.62
C GLU A 62 2.01 5.24 10.91
N ALA A 63 2.29 6.45 11.38
CA ALA A 63 2.81 6.61 12.73
C ALA A 63 1.79 6.04 13.73
N PRO A 64 2.22 5.30 14.77
CA PRO A 64 1.31 4.75 15.77
C PRO A 64 0.43 5.85 16.34
N SER A 65 -0.89 5.76 16.15
CA SER A 65 -1.81 6.70 16.76
C SER A 65 -1.79 6.48 18.27
N ARG A 66 -1.53 7.52 19.07
CA ARG A 66 -1.56 7.46 20.56
C ARG A 66 -2.98 7.39 21.12
N ASN A 67 -3.95 6.86 20.38
CA ASN A 67 -5.30 6.63 20.88
C ASN A 67 -5.31 5.33 21.68
N LEU A 68 -4.97 5.43 22.97
CA LEU A 68 -4.97 4.34 23.94
C LEU A 68 -6.31 3.59 24.00
N ASP A 69 -7.42 4.27 23.74
CA ASP A 69 -8.77 3.67 23.72
C ASP A 69 -8.96 2.61 22.61
N ARG A 70 -8.13 2.62 21.56
CA ARG A 70 -8.23 1.64 20.45
C ARG A 70 -7.33 0.41 20.63
N ALA A 71 -6.40 0.41 21.58
CA ALA A 71 -5.34 -0.58 21.69
C ALA A 71 -5.42 -1.42 22.97
N LEU A 72 -6.61 -1.97 23.28
CA LEU A 72 -6.77 -2.91 24.39
C LEU A 72 -6.04 -4.24 24.14
N ILE A 73 -5.89 -4.62 22.87
CA ILE A 73 -5.17 -5.82 22.43
C ILE A 73 -4.24 -5.37 21.30
N ALA A 74 -2.96 -5.73 21.39
CA ALA A 74 -1.96 -5.43 20.40
C ALA A 74 -1.18 -6.69 20.04
N GLU A 75 -0.72 -6.78 18.78
CA GLU A 75 0.17 -7.86 18.36
C GLU A 75 1.49 -7.78 19.13
N SER A 76 2.08 -8.95 19.42
CA SER A 76 3.42 -9.02 20.00
C SER A 76 4.45 -8.36 19.09
N SER A 77 5.45 -7.71 19.66
CA SER A 77 6.55 -7.08 18.90
C SER A 77 7.33 -8.07 18.04
N GLY A 78 7.30 -9.37 18.39
CA GLY A 78 7.91 -10.46 17.62
C GLY A 78 7.02 -11.05 16.53
N SER A 79 5.76 -10.61 16.39
CA SER A 79 4.86 -11.10 15.35
C SER A 79 5.32 -10.64 13.95
N PRO A 80 5.15 -11.45 12.90
CA PRO A 80 5.49 -11.04 11.53
C PRO A 80 4.67 -9.84 11.07
N VAL A 81 5.34 -8.79 10.59
CA VAL A 81 4.68 -7.55 10.12
C VAL A 81 4.90 -7.39 8.62
N VAL A 82 3.80 -7.28 7.87
CA VAL A 82 3.83 -7.05 6.42
C VAL A 82 3.73 -5.55 6.14
N VAL A 83 4.69 -5.02 5.39
CA VAL A 83 4.71 -3.62 4.94
C VAL A 83 5.04 -3.58 3.46
N ARG A 84 4.26 -2.82 2.69
CA ARG A 84 4.58 -2.54 1.28
C ARG A 84 5.23 -1.17 1.16
N GLN A 85 6.35 -1.09 0.46
CA GLN A 85 7.09 0.16 0.24
C GLN A 85 7.65 0.17 -1.17
N ASP A 86 6.86 0.65 -2.11
CA ASP A 86 7.19 0.55 -3.53
C ASP A 86 8.37 1.43 -3.92
N THR A 87 9.07 1.00 -4.96
CA THR A 87 10.03 1.84 -5.69
C THR A 87 9.40 2.32 -6.99
N LYS A 88 10.16 3.13 -7.75
CA LYS A 88 9.75 3.56 -9.09
C LYS A 88 9.55 2.39 -10.05
N GLU A 89 10.30 1.30 -9.88
CA GLU A 89 10.37 0.19 -10.85
C GLU A 89 9.71 -1.10 -10.35
N SER A 90 9.53 -1.23 -9.04
CA SER A 90 9.05 -2.47 -8.42
C SER A 90 8.04 -2.20 -7.32
N TYR A 91 7.06 -3.08 -7.18
CA TYR A 91 6.34 -3.24 -5.94
C TYR A 91 7.23 -4.00 -4.96
N VAL A 92 7.34 -3.52 -3.72
CA VAL A 92 8.20 -4.16 -2.72
C VAL A 92 7.40 -4.44 -1.46
N VAL A 93 7.32 -5.72 -1.10
CA VAL A 93 6.70 -6.16 0.15
C VAL A 93 7.80 -6.65 1.08
N ARG A 94 7.84 -6.11 2.29
CA ARG A 94 8.76 -6.49 3.36
C ARG A 94 7.96 -7.18 4.44
N ILE A 95 8.32 -8.41 4.76
CA ILE A 95 7.77 -9.12 5.92
C ILE A 95 8.86 -9.19 6.98
N ARG A 96 8.72 -8.36 8.03
CA ARG A 96 9.66 -8.27 9.15
C ARG A 96 9.39 -9.37 10.18
N ASN A 97 10.32 -9.56 11.11
CA ASN A 97 10.22 -10.53 12.21
C ASN A 97 10.05 -11.98 11.71
N LEU A 98 10.75 -12.32 10.63
CA LEU A 98 10.85 -13.69 10.12
C LEU A 98 12.29 -14.19 10.25
N PRO A 99 12.65 -14.81 11.40
CA PRO A 99 14.02 -15.25 11.71
C PRO A 99 14.34 -16.59 11.06
N TYR A 100 14.14 -16.70 9.74
CA TYR A 100 14.48 -17.90 8.97
C TYR A 100 15.49 -17.55 7.87
N PRO A 101 16.40 -18.46 7.52
CA PRO A 101 17.31 -18.27 6.40
C PRO A 101 16.56 -18.37 5.06
N LYS A 102 17.20 -17.88 3.98
CA LYS A 102 16.58 -17.72 2.66
C LYS A 102 16.06 -19.04 2.06
N ASP A 103 16.81 -20.12 2.24
CA ASP A 103 16.53 -21.47 1.74
C ASP A 103 15.28 -22.11 2.37
N VAL A 104 14.85 -21.63 3.54
CA VAL A 104 13.60 -22.08 4.18
C VAL A 104 12.37 -21.51 3.47
N PHE A 105 12.49 -20.39 2.76
CA PHE A 105 11.36 -19.74 2.10
C PHE A 105 11.10 -20.28 0.70
N SER A 106 9.82 -20.45 0.40
CA SER A 106 9.29 -20.60 -0.95
C SER A 106 8.38 -19.41 -1.24
N VAL A 107 8.70 -18.63 -2.27
CA VAL A 107 7.92 -17.47 -2.71
C VAL A 107 7.57 -17.67 -4.18
N ALA A 108 6.27 -17.77 -4.49
CA ALA A 108 5.80 -18.07 -5.83
C ALA A 108 4.52 -17.28 -6.16
N VAL A 109 4.23 -17.10 -7.44
CA VAL A 109 2.91 -16.65 -7.89
C VAL A 109 1.99 -17.86 -7.99
N GLU A 110 0.83 -17.80 -7.34
CA GLU A 110 -0.21 -18.82 -7.46
C GLU A 110 -1.54 -18.19 -7.87
N ARG A 111 -2.35 -18.99 -8.54
CA ARG A 111 -3.68 -18.61 -9.00
C ARG A 111 -4.67 -19.64 -8.47
N GLU A 112 -5.71 -19.15 -7.82
CA GLU A 112 -6.86 -19.96 -7.42
C GLU A 112 -7.91 -19.92 -8.55
N ASP A 113 -8.79 -20.90 -8.60
CA ASP A 113 -9.85 -20.92 -9.61
C ASP A 113 -10.72 -19.66 -9.53
N GLY A 114 -10.90 -18.99 -10.66
CA GLY A 114 -11.61 -17.70 -10.74
C GLY A 114 -10.77 -16.46 -10.41
N ASP A 115 -9.52 -16.61 -9.95
CA ASP A 115 -8.59 -15.50 -9.75
C ASP A 115 -7.78 -15.20 -11.03
N SER A 116 -8.26 -14.22 -11.81
CA SER A 116 -7.59 -13.77 -13.04
C SER A 116 -6.22 -13.14 -12.82
N VAL A 117 -5.94 -12.62 -11.61
CA VAL A 117 -4.72 -11.85 -11.32
C VAL A 117 -3.68 -12.74 -10.65
N GLY A 118 -4.08 -13.52 -9.66
CA GLY A 118 -3.21 -14.34 -8.83
C GLY A 118 -2.66 -13.59 -7.60
N LYS A 119 -1.97 -14.32 -6.72
CA LYS A 119 -1.38 -13.80 -5.48
C LYS A 119 0.07 -14.27 -5.36
N ILE A 120 0.90 -13.47 -4.70
CA ILE A 120 2.23 -13.91 -4.27
C ILE A 120 2.04 -14.73 -3.00
N VAL A 121 2.51 -15.97 -2.99
CA VAL A 121 2.38 -16.87 -1.84
C VAL A 121 3.73 -17.14 -1.23
N VAL A 122 3.82 -16.88 0.06
CA VAL A 122 5.00 -17.11 0.89
C VAL A 122 4.74 -18.31 1.78
N ARG A 123 5.66 -19.28 1.76
CA ARG A 123 5.66 -20.44 2.64
C ARG A 123 7.03 -20.67 3.23
N THR A 124 7.07 -21.34 4.38
CA THR A 124 8.30 -21.91 4.92
C THR A 124 8.27 -23.44 4.88
N SER A 125 9.42 -24.07 4.66
CA SER A 125 9.54 -25.54 4.64
C SER A 125 9.12 -26.20 5.96
N ASN A 126 9.36 -25.52 7.08
CA ASN A 126 8.94 -25.94 8.42
C ASN A 126 7.44 -25.67 8.73
N ARG A 127 6.68 -25.12 7.77
CA ARG A 127 5.24 -24.79 7.89
C ARG A 127 4.88 -23.79 9.00
N LYS A 128 5.86 -23.08 9.56
CA LYS A 128 5.63 -22.04 10.59
C LYS A 128 5.10 -20.73 10.02
N TYR A 129 5.19 -20.51 8.72
CA TYR A 129 4.67 -19.30 8.09
C TYR A 129 4.02 -19.59 6.74
N PHE A 130 2.85 -18.99 6.55
CA PHE A 130 2.09 -18.98 5.30
C PHE A 130 1.44 -17.61 5.13
N LYS A 131 1.58 -16.99 3.96
CA LYS A 131 0.89 -15.74 3.64
C LYS A 131 0.59 -15.65 2.15
N ARG A 132 -0.63 -15.25 1.80
CA ARG A 132 -0.98 -14.79 0.45
C ARG A 132 -0.97 -13.27 0.43
N LEU A 133 -0.28 -12.70 -0.55
CA LEU A 133 -0.12 -11.27 -0.75
C LEU A 133 -0.74 -10.89 -2.09
N ALA A 134 -1.73 -10.02 -2.04
CA ALA A 134 -2.28 -9.36 -3.21
C ALA A 134 -1.47 -8.11 -3.54
N ILE A 135 -1.51 -7.69 -4.81
CA ILE A 135 -1.07 -6.35 -5.23
C ILE A 135 -2.32 -5.62 -5.73
N PRO A 136 -2.99 -4.81 -4.87
CA PRO A 136 -4.27 -4.18 -5.20
C PRO A 136 -4.26 -3.37 -6.51
N ASP A 137 -3.11 -2.79 -6.87
CA ASP A 137 -2.92 -2.07 -8.13
C ASP A 137 -3.13 -2.96 -9.35
N LEU A 138 -2.57 -4.18 -9.32
CA LEU A 138 -2.70 -5.14 -10.41
C LEU A 138 -4.09 -5.78 -10.43
N GLU A 139 -4.70 -5.98 -9.26
CA GLU A 139 -6.10 -6.44 -9.17
C GLU A 139 -7.05 -5.44 -9.81
N ARG A 140 -6.92 -4.15 -9.46
CA ARG A 140 -7.73 -3.06 -10.04
C ARG A 140 -7.50 -2.91 -11.54
N ALA A 141 -6.26 -3.06 -11.99
CA ALA A 141 -5.91 -3.00 -13.41
C ALA A 141 -6.22 -4.31 -14.17
N ARG A 142 -6.63 -5.38 -13.47
CA ARG A 142 -6.80 -6.74 -13.99
C ARG A 142 -5.57 -7.24 -14.76
N ILE A 143 -4.39 -6.92 -14.25
CA ILE A 143 -3.11 -7.34 -14.83
C ILE A 143 -2.63 -8.61 -14.11
N PRO A 144 -2.47 -9.73 -14.81
CA PRO A 144 -2.02 -10.97 -14.20
C PRO A 144 -0.61 -10.89 -13.63
N LEU A 145 -0.36 -11.53 -12.48
CA LEU A 145 0.98 -11.68 -11.90
C LEU A 145 1.80 -12.71 -12.68
N GLU A 146 3.06 -12.38 -12.96
CA GLU A 146 3.97 -13.25 -13.69
C GLU A 146 5.19 -13.61 -12.83
N SER A 147 5.49 -14.92 -12.73
CA SER A 147 6.63 -15.40 -11.94
C SER A 147 7.97 -14.84 -12.41
N ALA A 148 8.10 -14.48 -13.69
CA ALA A 148 9.31 -13.88 -14.25
C ALA A 148 9.65 -12.49 -13.67
N HIS A 149 8.65 -11.77 -13.14
CA HIS A 149 8.85 -10.46 -12.51
C HIS A 149 9.10 -10.55 -11.00
N LEU A 150 8.94 -11.75 -10.42
CA LEU A 150 9.04 -11.98 -8.98
C LEU A 150 10.47 -12.36 -8.60
N SER A 151 10.99 -11.68 -7.58
CA SER A 151 12.27 -12.02 -6.94
C SER A 151 12.16 -11.77 -5.43
N TYR A 152 13.04 -12.41 -4.65
CA TYR A 152 13.08 -12.16 -3.21
C TYR A 152 14.47 -12.36 -2.62
N ASP A 153 14.69 -11.72 -1.48
CA ASP A 153 15.87 -11.89 -0.66
C ASP A 153 15.53 -11.82 0.83
N VAL A 154 16.45 -12.25 1.70
CA VAL A 154 16.26 -12.19 3.16
C VAL A 154 17.42 -11.44 3.78
N GLN A 155 17.11 -10.36 4.50
CA GLN A 155 18.10 -9.53 5.19
C GLN A 155 17.55 -9.08 6.53
N HIS A 156 18.36 -9.12 7.59
CA HIS A 156 17.99 -8.62 8.92
C HIS A 156 16.61 -9.14 9.41
N GLN A 157 16.40 -10.46 9.36
CA GLN A 157 15.11 -11.10 9.73
C GLN A 157 13.89 -10.55 8.97
N THR A 158 14.12 -10.05 7.76
CA THR A 158 13.10 -9.51 6.88
C THR A 158 13.13 -10.20 5.53
N LEU A 159 12.02 -10.80 5.13
CA LEU A 159 11.82 -11.27 3.77
C LEU A 159 11.45 -10.06 2.90
N ILE A 160 12.27 -9.77 1.89
CA ILE A 160 12.09 -8.67 0.95
C ILE A 160 11.66 -9.27 -0.38
N ILE A 161 10.40 -9.09 -0.74
CA ILE A 161 9.79 -9.57 -1.97
C ILE A 161 9.71 -8.39 -2.93
N GLN A 162 10.24 -8.55 -4.13
CA GLN A 162 10.22 -7.55 -5.19
C GLN A 162 9.47 -8.09 -6.38
N TYR A 163 8.52 -7.31 -6.88
CA TYR A 163 7.81 -7.60 -8.12
C TYR A 163 8.01 -6.45 -9.09
N LYS A 164 8.69 -6.71 -10.21
CA LYS A 164 8.95 -5.70 -11.24
C LYS A 164 7.63 -5.23 -11.87
N LYS A 165 7.42 -3.91 -11.93
CA LYS A 165 6.20 -3.34 -12.50
C LYS A 165 6.17 -3.57 -14.02
N PRO A 166 5.03 -4.04 -14.58
CA PRO A 166 4.86 -4.11 -16.03
C PRO A 166 4.92 -2.72 -16.67
N LEU A 167 5.30 -2.66 -17.96
CA LEU A 167 5.46 -1.40 -18.67
C LEU A 167 4.18 -0.55 -18.71
N SER A 168 3.01 -1.19 -18.78
CA SER A 168 1.70 -0.53 -18.73
C SER A 168 1.51 0.25 -17.43
N VAL A 169 1.89 -0.35 -16.29
CA VAL A 169 1.87 0.29 -14.97
C VAL A 169 2.84 1.45 -14.92
N LEU A 170 4.09 1.24 -15.37
CA LEU A 170 5.11 2.30 -15.37
C LEU A 170 4.68 3.52 -16.19
N THR A 171 4.02 3.29 -17.33
CA THR A 171 3.49 4.35 -18.19
C THR A 171 2.36 5.11 -17.49
N ALA A 172 1.43 4.38 -16.87
CA ALA A 172 0.33 4.98 -16.12
C ALA A 172 0.82 5.79 -14.90
N GLU A 173 1.80 5.26 -14.15
CA GLU A 173 2.41 5.97 -13.02
C GLU A 173 3.18 7.22 -13.46
N ALA A 174 3.86 7.18 -14.62
CA ALA A 174 4.53 8.34 -15.18
C ALA A 174 3.53 9.44 -15.60
N ALA A 175 2.38 9.07 -16.17
CA ALA A 175 1.30 10.01 -16.48
C ALA A 175 0.69 10.60 -15.21
N ALA A 176 0.42 9.76 -14.20
CA ALA A 176 -0.09 10.20 -12.90
C ALA A 176 0.90 11.13 -12.19
N ARG A 177 2.21 10.90 -12.29
CA ARG A 177 3.24 11.82 -11.79
C ARG A 177 3.14 13.20 -12.44
N LYS A 178 2.98 13.27 -13.76
CA LYS A 178 2.82 14.55 -14.47
C LYS A 178 1.55 15.28 -14.02
N GLU A 179 0.43 14.57 -13.90
CA GLU A 179 -0.83 15.11 -13.38
C GLU A 179 -0.65 15.69 -11.97
N ARG A 180 -0.03 14.91 -11.06
CA ARG A 180 0.23 15.34 -9.68
C ARG A 180 1.17 16.54 -9.62
N ALA A 181 2.17 16.64 -10.49
CA ALA A 181 3.07 17.79 -10.55
C ALA A 181 2.33 19.07 -10.99
N SER A 182 1.37 18.97 -11.91
CA SER A 182 0.54 20.11 -12.37
C SER A 182 -0.58 20.50 -11.41
N MET A 183 -0.88 19.67 -10.41
CA MET A 183 -2.02 19.88 -9.52
C MET A 183 -1.74 21.02 -8.53
N PRO A 184 -2.61 22.03 -8.43
CA PRO A 184 -2.48 23.09 -7.45
C PRO A 184 -2.60 22.49 -6.04
N SER A 185 -1.73 22.91 -5.14
CA SER A 185 -1.70 22.41 -3.76
C SER A 185 -1.73 23.58 -2.79
N LYS A 186 -2.68 23.56 -1.86
CA LYS A 186 -2.68 24.51 -0.74
C LYS A 186 -1.67 24.05 0.30
N ARG A 187 -0.77 24.93 0.73
CA ARG A 187 0.09 24.66 1.88
C ARG A 187 -0.71 24.94 3.15
N VAL A 188 -0.70 23.99 4.07
CA VAL A 188 -1.37 24.11 5.37
C VAL A 188 -0.31 23.94 6.44
N ASP A 189 -0.18 24.95 7.29
CA ASP A 189 0.67 24.89 8.47
C ASP A 189 -0.02 24.06 9.55
N ASP A 190 0.75 23.23 10.27
CA ASP A 190 0.23 22.37 11.36
C ASP A 190 -0.34 23.18 12.55
N SER A 191 -0.24 24.51 12.52
CA SER A 191 -0.75 25.43 13.55
C SER A 191 -2.24 25.80 13.43
N SER A 192 -2.97 25.24 12.46
CA SER A 192 -4.41 25.50 12.29
C SER A 192 -5.29 24.32 12.75
N PRO A 193 -5.83 24.33 13.98
CA PRO A 193 -6.82 23.37 14.42
C PRO A 193 -8.20 23.81 13.94
N ASP A 194 -8.53 23.59 12.67
CA ASP A 194 -9.91 23.78 12.18
C ASP A 194 -10.45 22.45 11.64
N CYS A 195 -10.72 21.55 12.58
CA CYS A 195 -11.62 20.43 12.38
C CYS A 195 -12.94 20.79 13.07
N LYS A 196 -13.78 21.58 12.39
CA LYS A 196 -15.20 21.67 12.76
C LYS A 196 -15.88 20.41 12.26
N GLN A 197 -16.07 19.44 13.15
CA GLN A 197 -17.04 18.38 12.96
C GLN A 197 -18.44 19.01 13.06
N GLN A 198 -19.23 18.86 12.00
CA GLN A 198 -20.69 18.97 12.07
C GLN A 198 -21.27 17.61 12.43
#